data_AF-A0A669E4T6-F1
#
_entry.id   AF-A0A669E4T6-F1
#
_cell.length_a   1.000
_cell.length_b   1.000
_cell.length_c   1.000
_cell.angle_alpha   90.00
_cell.angle_beta   90.00
_cell.angle_gamma   90.00
#
_symmetry.space_group_name_H-M   'P 1'
#
loop_
_entity.id
_entity.type
_entity.pdbx_description
1 polymer ?
#
loop_
_entity_poly.entity_id
_entity_poly.type
_entity_poly.pdbx_seq_one_letter_code
_entity_poly.pdbx_strand_id
1 'polypeptide(L)'
;MIIYRDLISGDEMFSDAFKVKESENGIFFEVEGKTVTRTEGFDDSLIAANASAEEATEGNESSTISGVDIVLNHKLQETGFDKKQYMTYIKDYVKAVKAKLQETKPDRVESFMADIQPEVKKILGNIKNYQFFTGESMNPEGMVGLLDYREDGITPFMLFFKDGLEIEKCVSAMKWERLDTFLKLQSVPAGEHQYATVHTHSLDF
;
A
#
# COMPACT_ATOMS: atom_id res chain seq x y z
N MET A 1 8.70 6.62 -5.30
CA MET A 1 7.74 5.99 -4.39
C MET A 1 7.91 4.50 -4.54
N ILE A 2 7.93 3.79 -3.44
CA ILE A 2 8.02 2.34 -3.39
C ILE A 2 6.69 1.83 -2.85
N ILE A 3 6.10 0.87 -3.56
CA ILE A 3 4.85 0.22 -3.19
C ILE A 3 5.18 -1.21 -2.76
N TYR A 4 4.61 -1.63 -1.64
CA TYR A 4 4.73 -2.99 -1.13
C TYR A 4 3.41 -3.72 -1.40
N ARG A 5 3.45 -4.65 -2.36
CA ARG A 5 2.29 -5.43 -2.77
C ARG A 5 2.32 -6.81 -2.15
N ASP A 6 1.17 -7.35 -1.79
CA ASP A 6 1.07 -8.76 -1.43
C ASP A 6 1.48 -9.62 -2.63
N LEU A 7 2.38 -10.57 -2.39
CA LEU A 7 2.91 -11.49 -3.39
C LEU A 7 1.83 -12.42 -3.94
N ILE A 8 0.75 -12.66 -3.18
CA ILE A 8 -0.32 -13.58 -3.55
C ILE A 8 -1.47 -12.87 -4.25
N SER A 9 -2.06 -11.83 -3.65
CA SER A 9 -3.18 -11.12 -4.24
C SER A 9 -2.79 -10.02 -5.24
N GLY A 10 -1.58 -9.46 -5.11
CA GLY A 10 -1.14 -8.28 -5.86
C GLY A 10 -1.66 -6.94 -5.29
N ASP A 11 -2.44 -6.99 -4.20
CA ASP A 11 -2.97 -5.78 -3.56
C ASP A 11 -1.85 -4.96 -2.95
N GLU A 12 -1.99 -3.64 -2.99
CA GLU A 12 -1.11 -2.72 -2.30
C GLU A 12 -1.40 -2.74 -0.79
N MET A 13 -0.40 -3.11 0.01
CA MET A 13 -0.54 -3.21 1.47
C MET A 13 -0.05 -1.95 2.18
N PHE A 14 1.08 -1.40 1.73
CA PHE A 14 1.62 -0.13 2.21
C PHE A 14 2.64 0.46 1.22
N SER A 15 3.15 1.65 1.51
CA SER A 15 4.19 2.33 0.72
C SER A 15 5.35 2.85 1.57
N ASP A 16 6.43 3.30 0.93
CA ASP A 16 7.56 3.99 1.58
C ASP A 16 7.22 5.39 2.12
N ALA A 17 5.97 5.85 1.99
CA ALA A 17 5.51 7.07 2.63
C ALA A 17 5.43 6.95 4.17
N PHE A 18 5.38 5.72 4.68
CA PHE A 18 5.33 5.41 6.11
C PHE A 18 6.71 5.08 6.67
N LYS A 19 6.81 5.09 8.00
CA LYS A 19 8.01 4.66 8.70
C LYS A 19 8.01 3.13 8.82
N VAL A 20 8.77 2.50 7.92
CA VAL A 20 8.93 1.05 7.85
C VAL A 20 10.21 0.62 8.58
N LYS A 21 10.10 -0.39 9.44
CA LYS A 21 11.25 -1.04 10.11
C LYS A 21 11.17 -2.54 9.91
N GLU A 22 12.31 -3.21 9.86
CA GLU A 22 12.33 -4.68 9.93
C GLU A 22 12.29 -5.11 11.40
N SER A 23 11.51 -6.15 11.70
CA SER A 23 11.54 -6.80 13.00
C SER A 23 12.91 -7.44 13.27
N GLU A 24 13.27 -7.67 14.53
CA GLU A 24 14.61 -8.17 14.91
C GLU A 24 15.00 -9.49 14.22
N ASN A 25 14.02 -10.34 13.91
CA ASN A 25 14.18 -11.62 13.22
C ASN A 25 14.04 -11.53 11.69
N GLY A 26 13.81 -10.33 11.14
CA GLY A 26 13.67 -10.08 9.70
C GLY A 26 12.43 -10.67 9.04
N ILE A 27 11.44 -11.17 9.80
CA ILE A 27 10.22 -11.78 9.23
C ILE A 27 9.13 -10.76 8.91
N PHE A 28 9.07 -9.66 9.66
CA PHE A 28 8.07 -8.63 9.47
C PHE A 28 8.69 -7.31 9.02
N PHE A 29 7.92 -6.59 8.23
CA PHE A 29 7.96 -5.14 8.25
C PHE A 29 6.95 -4.62 9.28
N GLU A 30 7.44 -3.79 10.19
CA GLU A 30 6.63 -2.97 11.09
C GLU A 30 6.43 -1.59 10.47
N VAL A 31 5.18 -1.25 10.19
CA VAL A 31 4.80 0.01 9.56
C VAL A 31 4.06 0.87 10.57
N GLU A 32 4.69 1.96 10.99
CA GLU A 32 4.11 2.90 11.97
C GLU A 32 3.13 3.85 11.27
N GLY A 33 1.90 3.91 11.76
CA GLY A 33 0.83 4.76 11.25
C GLY A 33 0.38 5.79 12.27
N LYS A 34 -0.74 6.46 11.95
CA LYS A 34 -1.42 7.42 12.82
C LYS A 34 -2.93 7.27 12.69
N THR A 35 -3.64 7.47 13.79
CA THR A 35 -5.10 7.62 13.75
C THR A 35 -5.46 8.98 13.15
N VAL A 36 -6.27 8.99 12.12
CA VAL A 36 -6.72 10.19 11.42
C VAL A 36 -8.23 10.19 11.24
N THR A 37 -8.82 11.38 11.17
CA THR A 37 -10.23 11.59 10.85
C THR A 37 -10.31 12.40 9.57
N ARG A 38 -11.06 11.89 8.58
CA ARG A 38 -11.31 12.53 7.29
C ARG A 38 -12.79 12.81 7.17
N THR A 39 -13.15 14.00 6.73
CA THR A 39 -14.51 14.31 6.34
C THR A 39 -14.59 14.14 4.83
N GLU A 40 -15.32 13.13 4.38
CA GLU A 40 -15.69 12.98 2.97
C GLU A 40 -17.00 13.72 2.73
N GLY A 41 -16.98 14.65 1.78
CA GLY A 41 -18.10 15.50 1.43
C GLY A 41 -17.66 16.58 0.46
N PHE A 42 -18.50 16.87 -0.54
CA PHE A 42 -18.31 18.05 -1.37
C PHE A 42 -18.50 19.29 -0.51
N ASP A 43 -17.57 20.23 -0.60
CA ASP A 43 -17.78 21.56 -0.04
C ASP A 43 -18.88 22.22 -0.88
N ASP A 44 -20.09 22.32 -0.36
CA ASP A 44 -21.26 22.91 -1.04
C ASP A 44 -20.97 24.34 -1.56
N SER A 45 -19.93 24.99 -1.01
CA SER A 45 -19.42 26.27 -1.49
C SER A 45 -18.93 26.25 -2.95
N LEU A 46 -18.56 25.09 -3.51
CA LEU A 46 -18.14 24.93 -4.90
C LEU A 46 -19.32 24.74 -5.89
N ILE A 47 -20.53 24.43 -5.40
CA ILE A 47 -21.73 24.23 -6.22
C ILE A 47 -22.54 25.54 -6.36
N ALA A 48 -22.20 26.59 -5.62
CA ALA A 48 -22.89 27.88 -5.64
C ALA A 48 -22.66 28.73 -6.91
N ALA A 49 -21.95 28.23 -7.92
CA ALA A 49 -21.71 28.96 -9.18
C ALA A 49 -22.79 28.75 -10.25
N ASN A 50 -23.79 27.88 -10.03
CA ASN A 50 -24.90 27.69 -10.97
C ASN A 50 -26.28 27.72 -10.28
N ALA A 51 -26.62 28.87 -9.71
CA ALA A 51 -27.93 29.13 -9.10
C ALA A 51 -29.00 29.40 -10.17
N SER A 52 -29.60 28.34 -10.74
CA SER A 52 -30.95 28.42 -11.32
C SER A 52 -31.55 27.03 -11.54
N ALA A 53 -32.27 26.53 -10.54
CA ALA A 53 -33.53 25.78 -10.68
C ALA A 53 -33.86 25.11 -9.33
N GLU A 54 -35.07 25.34 -8.85
CA GLU A 54 -35.63 24.76 -7.65
C GLU A 54 -35.74 23.24 -7.77
N GLU A 55 -34.94 22.48 -7.03
CA GLU A 55 -35.36 21.21 -6.41
C GLU A 55 -34.56 21.05 -5.11
N ALA A 56 -35.27 20.98 -3.99
CA ALA A 56 -34.70 20.69 -2.69
C ALA A 56 -33.98 19.34 -2.75
N THR A 57 -32.66 19.38 -2.93
CA THR A 57 -31.83 18.18 -2.94
C THR A 57 -31.59 17.79 -1.49
N GLU A 58 -32.04 16.60 -1.13
CA GLU A 58 -31.79 15.98 0.18
C GLU A 58 -30.32 16.14 0.55
N GLY A 59 -30.07 16.63 1.77
CA GLY A 59 -28.75 16.98 2.26
C GLY A 59 -27.76 15.84 2.04
N ASN A 60 -26.67 16.16 1.35
CA ASN A 60 -25.52 15.27 1.21
C ASN A 60 -24.93 15.08 2.62
N GLU A 61 -25.14 13.92 3.23
CA GLU A 61 -24.65 13.60 4.56
C GLU A 61 -23.11 13.55 4.50
N SER A 62 -22.42 14.53 5.09
CA SER A 62 -20.96 14.47 5.20
C SER A 62 -20.58 13.24 6.01
N SER A 63 -19.93 12.25 5.39
CA SER A 63 -19.46 11.06 6.09
C SER A 63 -18.08 11.35 6.68
N THR A 64 -17.98 11.36 8.01
CA THR A 64 -16.68 11.45 8.68
C THR A 64 -16.15 10.04 8.92
N ILE A 65 -15.01 9.71 8.32
CA ILE A 65 -14.33 8.42 8.47
C ILE A 65 -13.10 8.60 9.35
N SER A 66 -13.04 7.87 10.47
CA SER A 66 -11.89 7.83 11.36
C SER A 66 -11.23 6.46 11.33
N GLY A 67 -9.90 6.40 11.30
CA GLY A 67 -9.16 5.14 11.21
C GLY A 67 -7.64 5.34 11.15
N VAL A 68 -6.90 4.25 11.09
CA VAL A 68 -5.45 4.30 10.89
C VAL A 68 -5.16 4.70 9.44
N ASP A 69 -4.30 5.69 9.25
CA ASP A 69 -3.95 6.25 7.94
C ASP A 69 -3.44 5.21 6.93
N ILE A 70 -2.68 4.19 7.37
CA ILE A 70 -2.26 3.06 6.54
C ILE A 70 -3.50 2.34 5.96
N VAL A 71 -4.46 1.98 6.82
CA VAL A 71 -5.69 1.30 6.44
C VAL A 71 -6.49 2.15 5.46
N LEU A 72 -6.66 3.44 5.76
CA LEU A 72 -7.45 4.35 4.93
C LEU A 72 -6.79 4.66 3.58
N ASN A 73 -5.46 4.78 3.53
CA ASN A 73 -4.73 5.10 2.30
C ASN A 73 -4.70 3.93 1.31
N HIS A 74 -4.59 2.72 1.83
CA HIS A 74 -4.50 1.50 1.02
C HIS A 74 -5.82 0.73 0.97
N LYS A 75 -6.90 1.33 1.50
CA LYS A 75 -8.25 0.78 1.55
C LYS A 75 -8.28 -0.67 2.07
N LEU A 76 -7.48 -0.93 3.09
CA LEU A 76 -7.40 -2.25 3.69
C LEU A 76 -8.75 -2.58 4.35
N GLN A 77 -9.16 -3.85 4.23
CA GLN A 77 -10.48 -4.30 4.66
C GLN A 77 -10.36 -5.08 5.96
N GLU A 78 -11.00 -4.59 7.02
CA GLU A 78 -11.02 -5.25 8.33
C GLU A 78 -11.70 -6.63 8.22
N THR A 79 -11.12 -7.62 8.88
CA THR A 79 -11.66 -8.97 8.97
C THR A 79 -11.49 -9.55 10.37
N GLY A 80 -12.23 -10.62 10.67
CA GLY A 80 -12.21 -11.28 11.98
C GLY A 80 -11.63 -12.67 11.88
N PHE A 81 -10.77 -13.02 12.84
CA PHE A 81 -10.27 -14.39 13.01
C PHE A 81 -10.44 -14.88 14.44
N ASP A 82 -10.98 -16.08 14.60
CA ASP A 82 -10.70 -16.88 15.78
C ASP A 82 -9.33 -17.60 15.65
N LYS A 83 -8.84 -18.14 16.78
CA LYS A 83 -7.53 -18.82 16.84
C LYS A 83 -7.41 -20.02 15.89
N LYS A 84 -8.50 -20.75 15.66
CA LYS A 84 -8.50 -21.91 14.75
C LYS A 84 -8.51 -21.46 13.30
N GLN A 85 -9.34 -20.47 12.96
CA GLN A 85 -9.42 -19.88 11.63
C GLN A 85 -8.08 -19.29 11.23
N TYR A 86 -7.45 -18.49 12.10
CA TYR A 86 -6.11 -17.94 11.83
C TYR A 86 -5.06 -19.03 11.67
N MET A 87 -5.11 -20.09 12.50
CA MET A 87 -4.18 -21.22 12.39
C MET A 87 -4.32 -21.96 11.05
N THR A 88 -5.53 -22.08 10.50
CA THR A 88 -5.74 -22.67 9.17
C THR A 88 -5.21 -21.72 8.10
N TYR A 89 -5.66 -20.47 8.11
CA TYR A 89 -5.23 -19.42 7.18
C TYR A 89 -3.70 -19.34 7.09
N ILE A 90 -3.02 -19.15 8.23
CA ILE A 90 -1.58 -18.89 8.24
C ILE A 90 -0.77 -20.09 7.75
N LYS A 91 -1.27 -21.33 7.94
CA LYS A 91 -0.61 -22.51 7.39
C LYS A 91 -0.65 -22.53 5.88
N ASP A 92 -1.78 -22.17 5.29
CA ASP A 92 -1.94 -22.17 3.85
C ASP A 92 -1.21 -20.98 3.21
N TYR A 93 -1.26 -19.80 3.85
CA TYR A 93 -0.48 -18.63 3.46
C TYR A 93 1.04 -18.90 3.47
N VAL A 94 1.56 -19.50 4.56
CA VAL A 94 3.00 -19.86 4.65
C VAL A 94 3.40 -20.87 3.57
N LYS A 95 2.52 -21.80 3.19
CA LYS A 95 2.79 -22.72 2.06
C LYS A 95 2.86 -21.97 0.73
N ALA A 96 1.96 -21.01 0.50
CA ALA A 96 1.94 -20.22 -0.72
C ALA A 96 3.22 -19.36 -0.85
N VAL A 97 3.60 -18.66 0.21
CA VAL A 97 4.86 -17.90 0.26
C VAL A 97 6.07 -18.81 0.07
N LYS A 98 6.10 -19.97 0.73
CA LYS A 98 7.17 -20.96 0.56
C LYS A 98 7.31 -21.40 -0.90
N ALA A 99 6.20 -21.69 -1.59
CA ALA A 99 6.23 -22.08 -3.00
C ALA A 99 6.85 -20.97 -3.87
N LYS A 100 6.48 -19.71 -3.62
CA LYS A 100 7.08 -18.56 -4.32
C LYS A 100 8.56 -18.35 -4.00
N LEU A 101 8.97 -18.58 -2.75
CA LEU A 101 10.38 -18.53 -2.38
C LEU A 101 11.17 -19.65 -3.07
N GLN A 102 10.62 -20.85 -3.24
CA GLN A 102 11.28 -21.93 -3.98
C GLN A 102 11.54 -21.57 -5.45
N GLU A 103 10.63 -20.81 -6.07
CA GLU A 103 10.77 -20.34 -7.45
C GLU A 103 11.78 -19.19 -7.59
N THR A 104 11.79 -18.24 -6.65
CA THR A 104 12.47 -16.95 -6.80
C THR A 104 13.75 -16.80 -5.97
N LYS A 105 13.78 -17.39 -4.77
CA LYS A 105 14.84 -17.25 -3.75
C LYS A 105 14.99 -18.55 -2.95
N PRO A 106 15.37 -19.67 -3.59
CA PRO A 106 15.36 -21.00 -2.96
C PRO A 106 16.21 -21.08 -1.68
N ASP A 107 17.31 -20.32 -1.62
CA ASP A 107 18.20 -20.28 -0.44
C ASP A 107 17.54 -19.67 0.81
N ARG A 108 16.47 -18.88 0.65
CA ARG A 108 15.71 -18.27 1.77
C ARG A 108 14.70 -19.24 2.38
N VAL A 109 14.34 -20.33 1.70
CA VAL A 109 13.24 -21.21 2.10
C VAL A 109 13.47 -21.85 3.48
N GLU A 110 14.67 -22.34 3.75
CA GLU A 110 14.98 -23.02 5.00
C GLU A 110 14.91 -22.05 6.20
N SER A 111 15.57 -20.90 6.09
CA SER A 111 15.56 -19.88 7.14
C SER A 111 14.16 -19.30 7.35
N PHE A 112 13.42 -18.99 6.27
CA PHE A 112 12.02 -18.56 6.38
C PHE A 112 11.17 -19.55 7.19
N MET A 113 11.26 -20.85 6.88
CA MET A 113 10.47 -21.87 7.59
C MET A 113 10.88 -22.04 9.06
N ALA A 114 12.13 -21.78 9.42
CA ALA A 114 12.60 -21.81 10.79
C ALA A 114 12.13 -20.56 11.56
N ASP A 115 12.28 -19.39 10.96
CA ASP A 115 12.02 -18.07 11.56
C ASP A 115 10.51 -17.78 11.69
N ILE A 116 9.68 -18.26 10.76
CA ILE A 116 8.23 -18.02 10.75
C ILE A 116 7.49 -18.78 11.85
N GLN A 117 7.96 -19.98 12.22
CA GLN A 117 7.31 -20.83 13.21
C GLN A 117 7.16 -20.21 14.60
N PRO A 118 8.21 -19.63 15.23
CA PRO A 118 8.07 -18.95 16.51
C PRO A 118 7.16 -17.72 16.41
N GLU A 119 7.18 -16.99 15.30
CA GLU A 119 6.33 -15.81 15.11
C GLU A 119 4.86 -16.15 15.00
N VAL A 120 4.51 -17.20 14.23
CA VAL A 120 3.13 -17.69 14.18
C VAL A 120 2.64 -18.11 15.57
N LYS A 121 3.50 -18.72 16.40
CA LYS A 121 3.15 -19.04 17.79
C LYS A 121 2.92 -17.79 18.64
N LYS A 122 3.73 -16.74 18.50
CA LYS A 122 3.54 -15.46 19.20
C LYS A 122 2.22 -14.81 18.79
N ILE A 123 1.92 -14.75 17.49
CA ILE A 123 0.66 -14.20 16.98
C ILE A 123 -0.53 -14.99 17.55
N LEU A 124 -0.50 -16.32 17.50
CA LEU A 124 -1.56 -17.17 18.07
C LEU A 124 -1.70 -17.04 19.60
N GLY A 125 -0.64 -16.61 20.29
CA GLY A 125 -0.64 -16.29 21.71
C GLY A 125 -1.31 -14.94 22.00
N ASN A 126 -1.12 -13.97 21.12
CA ASN A 126 -1.60 -12.59 21.27
C ASN A 126 -2.79 -12.24 20.35
N ILE A 127 -3.46 -13.25 19.77
CA ILE A 127 -4.42 -13.08 18.68
C ILE A 127 -5.59 -12.12 19.00
N LYS A 128 -5.94 -11.98 20.28
CA LYS A 128 -7.05 -11.13 20.74
C LYS A 128 -6.73 -9.64 20.71
N ASN A 129 -5.46 -9.27 20.68
CA ASN A 129 -5.04 -7.87 20.67
C ASN A 129 -4.90 -7.35 19.23
N TYR A 130 -4.62 -8.24 18.28
CA TYR A 130 -4.52 -7.88 16.88
C TYR A 130 -5.89 -7.62 16.25
N GLN A 131 -5.94 -6.56 15.45
CA GLN A 131 -6.98 -6.37 14.43
C GLN A 131 -6.42 -6.85 13.08
N PHE A 132 -7.24 -7.53 12.29
CA PHE A 132 -6.80 -8.18 11.05
C PHE A 132 -7.32 -7.40 9.85
N PHE A 133 -6.44 -7.19 8.87
CA PHE A 133 -6.76 -6.44 7.66
C PHE A 133 -6.31 -7.19 6.42
N THR A 134 -7.21 -7.37 5.46
CA THR A 134 -6.90 -7.86 4.11
C THR A 134 -6.64 -6.70 3.16
N GLY A 135 -6.05 -6.97 1.99
CA GLY A 135 -5.95 -5.99 0.90
C GLY A 135 -7.32 -5.58 0.36
N GLU A 136 -7.36 -4.58 -0.53
CA GLU A 136 -8.60 -4.03 -1.12
C GLU A 136 -9.48 -5.12 -1.76
N SER A 137 -8.87 -6.16 -2.37
CA SER A 137 -9.61 -7.25 -3.01
C SER A 137 -10.28 -8.24 -2.05
N MET A 138 -9.97 -8.18 -0.75
CA MET A 138 -10.39 -9.15 0.27
C MET A 138 -10.04 -10.61 -0.09
N ASN A 139 -8.95 -10.84 -0.82
CA ASN A 139 -8.53 -12.19 -1.20
C ASN A 139 -8.24 -13.04 0.07
N PRO A 140 -8.97 -14.15 0.30
CA PRO A 140 -8.80 -14.97 1.50
C PRO A 140 -7.48 -15.76 1.54
N GLU A 141 -6.80 -15.90 0.40
CA GLU A 141 -5.47 -16.52 0.28
C GLU A 141 -4.34 -15.48 0.40
N GLY A 142 -4.68 -14.19 0.35
CA GLY A 142 -3.74 -13.09 0.39
C GLY A 142 -3.17 -12.80 1.78
N MET A 143 -2.32 -11.79 1.84
CA MET A 143 -1.75 -11.32 3.10
C MET A 143 -2.82 -10.72 4.02
N VAL A 144 -2.73 -11.09 5.30
CA VAL A 144 -3.44 -10.42 6.40
C VAL A 144 -2.43 -9.59 7.18
N GLY A 145 -2.59 -8.27 7.13
CA GLY A 145 -1.89 -7.33 7.98
C GLY A 145 -2.42 -7.38 9.42
N LEU A 146 -1.51 -7.27 10.39
CA LEU A 146 -1.83 -7.31 11.81
C LEU A 146 -1.64 -5.92 12.41
N LEU A 147 -2.74 -5.26 12.79
CA LEU A 147 -2.71 -3.97 13.47
C LEU A 147 -2.68 -4.19 14.99
N ASP A 148 -1.76 -3.51 15.66
CA ASP A 148 -1.70 -3.38 17.12
C ASP A 148 -1.22 -1.97 17.49
N TYR A 149 -1.22 -1.65 18.78
CA TYR A 149 -0.78 -0.36 19.31
C TYR A 149 0.50 -0.53 20.13
N ARG A 150 1.39 0.45 20.06
CA ARG A 150 2.61 0.48 20.88
C ARG A 150 2.27 0.55 22.37
N GLU A 151 3.28 0.44 23.24
CA GLU A 151 3.10 0.50 24.70
C GLU A 151 2.45 1.80 25.19
N ASP A 152 2.49 2.87 24.37
CA ASP A 152 1.79 4.12 24.63
C ASP A 152 0.25 4.03 24.46
N GLY A 153 -0.25 2.95 23.86
CA GLY A 153 -1.66 2.71 23.57
C GLY A 153 -2.28 3.63 22.51
N ILE A 154 -1.47 4.46 21.84
CA ILE A 154 -1.94 5.52 20.93
C ILE A 154 -1.32 5.36 19.54
N THR A 155 -0.07 4.94 19.44
CA THR A 155 0.64 4.83 18.16
C THR A 155 0.31 3.49 17.49
N PRO A 156 -0.47 3.47 16.40
CA PRO A 156 -0.75 2.23 15.68
C PRO A 156 0.46 1.78 14.89
N PHE A 157 0.66 0.47 14.81
CA PHE A 157 1.59 -0.14 13.88
C PHE A 157 1.00 -1.39 13.24
N MET A 158 1.33 -1.62 11.98
CA MET A 158 0.92 -2.83 11.26
C MET A 158 2.12 -3.72 10.99
N LEU A 159 1.94 -5.02 11.18
CA LEU A 159 2.91 -6.06 10.81
C LEU A 159 2.52 -6.68 9.48
N PHE A 160 3.47 -6.75 8.56
CA PHE A 160 3.33 -7.41 7.26
C PHE A 160 4.49 -8.39 7.05
N PHE A 161 4.23 -9.57 6.50
CA PHE A 161 5.28 -10.57 6.26
C PHE A 161 6.22 -10.13 5.15
N LYS A 162 7.50 -9.90 5.47
CA LYS A 162 8.52 -9.40 4.52
C LYS A 162 8.65 -10.29 3.29
N ASP A 163 8.77 -11.60 3.50
CA ASP A 163 8.92 -12.58 2.42
C ASP A 163 7.61 -12.79 1.61
N GLY A 164 6.48 -12.24 2.08
CA GLY A 164 5.19 -12.24 1.40
C GLY A 164 4.91 -10.98 0.59
N LEU A 165 5.89 -10.08 0.41
CA LEU A 165 5.71 -8.83 -0.33
C LEU A 165 6.60 -8.75 -1.58
N GLU A 166 6.05 -8.17 -2.63
CA GLU A 166 6.78 -7.68 -3.78
C GLU A 166 7.01 -6.16 -3.67
N ILE A 167 8.21 -5.71 -4.02
CA ILE A 167 8.63 -4.30 -3.92
C ILE A 167 8.62 -3.68 -5.32
N GLU A 168 7.66 -2.80 -5.58
CA GLU A 168 7.54 -2.08 -6.84
C GLU A 168 8.10 -0.65 -6.69
N LYS A 169 9.01 -0.24 -7.59
CA LYS A 169 9.57 1.11 -7.58
C LYS A 169 8.92 1.98 -8.65
N CYS A 170 8.03 2.87 -8.25
CA CYS A 170 7.46 3.90 -9.12
C CYS A 170 8.42 5.09 -9.23
N VAL A 171 9.03 5.26 -10.41
CA VAL A 171 9.78 6.45 -10.81
C VAL A 171 8.85 7.33 -11.65
N SER A 172 8.66 8.60 -11.28
CA SER A 172 7.85 9.50 -12.11
C SER A 172 8.52 9.65 -13.49
N ALA A 173 7.74 9.37 -14.55
CA ALA A 173 8.20 9.38 -15.94
C ALA A 173 8.82 10.73 -16.37
N MET A 174 8.55 11.80 -15.63
CA MET A 174 9.03 13.16 -15.89
C MET A 174 10.55 13.31 -15.85
N LYS A 175 11.29 12.37 -15.22
CA LYS A 175 12.76 12.43 -15.15
C LYS A 175 13.45 11.73 -16.33
N TRP A 176 12.80 10.76 -16.97
CA TRP A 176 13.37 10.04 -18.11
C TRP A 176 13.21 10.80 -19.42
N GLU A 177 12.04 11.42 -19.67
CA GLU A 177 11.82 12.22 -20.89
C GLU A 177 12.79 13.41 -20.98
N ARG A 178 13.10 14.07 -19.86
CA ARG A 178 14.12 15.13 -19.83
C ARG A 178 15.54 14.61 -20.02
N LEU A 179 15.88 13.42 -19.51
CA LEU A 179 17.22 12.85 -19.70
C LEU A 179 17.42 12.36 -21.13
N ASP A 180 16.42 11.71 -21.74
CA ASP A 180 16.49 11.27 -23.13
C ASP A 180 16.51 12.46 -24.09
N THR A 181 15.76 13.52 -23.79
CA THR A 181 15.81 14.78 -24.56
C THR A 181 17.17 15.46 -24.41
N PHE A 182 17.74 15.47 -23.20
CA PHE A 182 19.06 16.07 -22.93
C PHE A 182 20.23 15.29 -23.54
N LEU A 183 20.18 13.95 -23.50
CA LEU A 183 21.15 13.07 -24.15
C LEU A 183 21.06 13.15 -25.68
N LYS A 184 19.85 13.26 -26.25
CA LYS A 184 19.66 13.57 -27.67
C LYS A 184 20.23 14.94 -28.05
N LEU A 185 20.07 15.97 -27.23
CA LEU A 185 20.66 17.30 -27.44
C LEU A 185 22.20 17.31 -27.37
N GLN A 186 22.80 16.51 -26.49
CA GLN A 186 24.27 16.41 -26.36
C GLN A 186 24.93 15.53 -27.42
N SER A 187 24.15 14.72 -28.16
CA SER A 187 24.64 13.85 -29.24
C SER A 187 24.50 14.47 -30.64
N VAL A 188 23.98 15.71 -30.75
CA VAL A 188 23.96 16.45 -32.01
C VAL A 188 25.35 17.02 -32.29
N PRO A 189 26.06 16.59 -33.34
CA PRO A 189 27.34 17.21 -33.73
C PRO A 189 27.11 18.67 -34.14
N ALA A 190 28.06 19.54 -33.80
CA ALA A 190 27.96 21.02 -33.84
C ALA A 190 27.81 21.67 -35.24
N GLY A 191 27.26 20.97 -36.24
CA GLY A 191 27.19 21.41 -37.64
C GLY A 191 25.80 21.75 -38.18
N GLU A 192 24.69 21.41 -37.51
CA GLU A 192 23.34 21.61 -38.06
C GLU A 192 22.41 22.31 -37.07
N HIS A 193 22.67 23.60 -36.83
CA HIS A 193 21.62 24.50 -36.34
C HIS A 193 20.78 24.98 -37.53
N GLN A 194 19.78 24.19 -37.94
CA GLN A 194 18.64 24.73 -38.68
C GLN A 194 17.44 24.86 -37.75
N TYR A 195 16.88 26.07 -37.74
CA TYR A 195 15.73 26.54 -37.01
C TYR A 195 14.55 25.55 -37.09
N ALA A 196 14.20 24.93 -35.96
CA ALA A 196 12.89 24.29 -35.79
C ALA A 196 11.95 25.32 -35.16
N THR A 197 11.17 25.99 -36.01
CA THR A 197 10.04 26.85 -35.63
C THR A 197 9.05 26.04 -34.79
N VAL A 198 8.81 26.50 -33.55
CA VAL A 198 7.78 25.93 -32.68
C VAL A 198 6.42 26.39 -33.20
N HIS A 199 5.70 25.53 -33.92
CA HIS A 199 4.28 25.76 -34.18
C HIS A 199 3.48 25.37 -32.94
N THR A 200 3.07 26.37 -32.17
CA THR A 200 1.99 26.25 -31.18
C THR A 200 0.68 26.09 -31.94
N HIS A 201 0.07 24.90 -31.91
CA HIS A 201 -1.36 24.77 -32.18
C HIS A 201 -2.09 24.82 -30.84
N SER A 202 -2.76 25.95 -30.62
CA SER A 202 -3.91 26.07 -29.73
C SER A 202 -5.02 25.17 -30.23
N LEU A 203 -5.56 24.31 -29.37
CA LEU A 203 -6.86 23.69 -29.56
C LEU A 203 -7.72 24.12 -28.37
N ASP A 204 -8.44 25.23 -28.59
CA ASP A 204 -9.73 25.48 -27.97
C ASP A 204 -10.74 24.54 -28.64
N PHE A 205 -11.45 23.73 -27.85
CA PHE A 205 -12.90 23.52 -27.87
C PHE A 205 -13.32 22.59 -26.71
#